data_AF-A0A9X2EBG6-F1
#
_entry.id   AF-A0A9X2EBG6-F1
#
_cell.length_a   1.000
_cell.length_b   1.000
_cell.length_c   1.000
_cell.angle_alpha   90.00
_cell.angle_beta   90.00
_cell.angle_gamma   90.00
#
_symmetry.space_group_name_H-M   'P 1'
#
loop_
_entity.id
_entity.type
_entity.pdbx_description
1 polymer ?
#
loop_
_entity_poly.entity_id
_entity_poly.type
_entity_poly.pdbx_seq_one_letter_code
_entity_poly.pdbx_strand_id
1 'polypeptide(L)'
;MFKKKNTEQYPEEKVPTAPRYHGRHQLNRHPDGLEKCIGCELCAWACPADAIYVEGADNTDAERYSPGERYGQVYQINYLRCIGCGLCIEACPTRALTMTNEYEMADDSRAKLIFEKQDLLAPLRSGMLAPPHPMYPGSTDEDYYLGKVPGPEPTVDVPGGPGHTAEPQPAAAVAEGGAR
;
A
#
# COMPACT_ATOMS: atom_id res chain seq x y z
N MET A 1 -45.74 11.26 12.26
CA MET A 1 -45.54 10.71 10.90
C MET A 1 -45.06 11.76 9.89
N PHE A 2 -45.39 13.04 10.04
CA PHE A 2 -45.06 14.12 9.07
C PHE A 2 -43.62 14.66 9.09
N LYS A 3 -42.75 14.23 10.00
CA LYS A 3 -41.33 14.63 9.99
C LYS A 3 -40.56 13.73 9.02
N LYS A 4 -39.69 14.31 8.19
CA LYS A 4 -38.79 13.53 7.32
C LYS A 4 -38.00 12.52 8.17
N LYS A 5 -37.94 11.27 7.72
CA LYS A 5 -37.17 10.22 8.39
C LYS A 5 -35.68 10.57 8.34
N ASN A 6 -34.98 10.36 9.44
CA ASN A 6 -33.52 10.44 9.47
C ASN A 6 -32.97 9.11 8.93
N THR A 7 -32.66 9.07 7.63
CA THR A 7 -32.19 7.88 6.91
C THR A 7 -31.15 8.30 5.90
N GLU A 8 -30.21 7.40 5.63
CA GLU A 8 -29.22 7.50 4.57
C GLU A 8 -29.60 6.47 3.49
N GLN A 9 -29.44 6.82 2.21
CA GLN A 9 -29.79 5.94 1.08
C GLN A 9 -28.51 5.38 0.46
N TYR A 10 -27.85 4.46 1.16
CA TYR A 10 -26.71 3.75 0.62
C TYR A 10 -27.17 2.66 -0.37
N PRO A 11 -26.53 2.49 -1.55
CA PRO A 11 -25.24 3.06 -1.97
C PRO A 11 -25.30 4.38 -2.75
N GLU A 12 -26.48 4.93 -3.05
CA GLU A 12 -26.65 6.13 -3.88
C GLU A 12 -26.12 7.41 -3.21
N GLU A 13 -26.29 7.54 -1.90
CA GLU A 13 -25.81 8.64 -1.08
C GLU A 13 -24.81 8.10 -0.04
N LYS A 14 -23.51 8.24 -0.32
CA LYS A 14 -22.44 7.88 0.62
C LYS A 14 -22.12 9.04 1.55
N VAL A 15 -22.28 8.82 2.86
CA VAL A 15 -21.83 9.76 3.89
C VAL A 15 -20.33 9.56 4.12
N PRO A 16 -19.52 10.63 4.17
CA PRO A 16 -18.09 10.50 4.46
C PRO A 16 -17.89 9.95 5.87
N THR A 17 -17.05 8.92 5.98
CA THR A 17 -16.62 8.37 7.27
C THR A 17 -15.73 9.39 8.02
N ALA A 18 -15.57 9.21 9.32
CA ALA A 18 -14.76 10.11 10.14
C ALA A 18 -13.29 10.17 9.65
N PRO A 19 -12.56 11.29 9.82
CA PRO A 19 -11.19 11.43 9.33
C PRO A 19 -10.17 10.41 9.86
N ARG A 20 -10.44 9.78 11.01
CA ARG A 20 -9.60 8.74 11.63
C ARG A 20 -10.31 7.38 11.65
N TYR A 21 -11.15 7.11 10.66
CA TYR A 21 -11.84 5.84 10.54
C TYR A 21 -10.84 4.70 10.30
N HIS A 22 -11.12 3.54 10.88
CA HIS A 22 -10.32 2.33 10.72
C HIS A 22 -10.89 1.47 9.59
N GLY A 23 -10.60 1.85 8.34
CA GLY A 23 -11.00 1.10 7.15
C GLY A 23 -9.89 0.23 6.58
N ARG A 24 -9.87 0.05 5.26
CA ARG A 24 -8.89 -0.78 4.54
C ARG A 24 -7.45 -0.32 4.81
N HIS A 25 -6.55 -1.26 5.06
CA HIS A 25 -5.13 -1.00 5.21
C HIS A 25 -4.50 -0.61 3.87
N GLN A 26 -3.48 0.26 3.92
CA GLN A 26 -2.71 0.70 2.77
C GLN A 26 -1.22 0.80 3.12
N LEU A 27 -0.37 0.23 2.27
CA LEU A 27 1.08 0.38 2.30
C LEU A 27 1.49 1.59 1.47
N ASN A 28 2.12 2.56 2.10
CA ASN A 28 2.45 3.84 1.48
C ASN A 28 3.83 3.84 0.83
N ARG A 29 4.00 4.81 -0.08
CA ARG A 29 5.25 5.10 -0.78
C ARG A 29 5.83 6.44 -0.35
N HIS A 30 7.12 6.61 -0.56
CA HIS A 30 7.81 7.89 -0.52
C HIS A 30 7.50 8.71 -1.79
N PRO A 31 7.82 10.02 -1.82
CA PRO A 31 7.53 10.89 -2.97
C PRO A 31 8.15 10.44 -4.29
N ASP A 32 9.25 9.68 -4.25
CA ASP A 32 9.92 9.13 -5.41
C ASP A 32 9.32 7.81 -5.92
N GLY A 33 8.51 7.13 -5.10
CA GLY A 33 7.84 5.88 -5.43
C GLY A 33 8.36 4.65 -4.67
N LEU A 34 9.51 4.76 -4.00
CA LEU A 34 10.00 3.71 -3.10
C LEU A 34 8.97 3.42 -2.01
N GLU A 35 8.86 2.15 -1.64
CA GLU A 35 7.97 1.70 -0.59
C GLU A 35 8.50 2.14 0.78
N LYS A 36 7.61 2.52 1.69
CA LYS A 36 8.00 2.83 3.07
C LYS A 36 8.26 1.58 3.92
N CYS A 37 7.77 0.42 3.49
CA CYS A 37 7.82 -0.80 4.29
C CYS A 37 9.19 -1.47 4.16
N ILE A 38 9.89 -1.57 5.29
CA ILE A 38 11.23 -2.21 5.37
C ILE A 38 11.18 -3.70 5.72
N GLY A 39 9.99 -4.30 5.81
CA GLY A 39 9.87 -5.72 6.17
C GLY A 39 10.37 -6.06 7.58
N CYS A 40 10.18 -5.17 8.56
CA CYS A 40 10.62 -5.38 9.96
C CYS A 40 9.68 -6.25 10.81
N GLU A 41 8.54 -6.68 10.26
CA GLU A 41 7.59 -7.63 10.88
C GLU A 41 6.92 -7.16 12.19
N LEU A 42 7.24 -5.96 12.72
CA LEU A 42 6.65 -5.42 13.95
C LEU A 42 5.12 -5.31 13.91
N CYS A 43 4.55 -5.00 12.75
CA CYS A 43 3.10 -4.94 12.57
C CYS A 43 2.42 -6.31 12.69
N ALA A 44 3.10 -7.38 12.27
CA ALA A 44 2.62 -8.74 12.45
C ALA A 44 2.74 -9.15 13.92
N TRP A 45 3.88 -8.85 14.55
CA TRP A 45 4.09 -9.11 15.98
C TRP A 45 3.08 -8.38 16.89
N ALA A 46 2.73 -7.14 16.54
CA ALA A 46 1.76 -6.36 17.29
C ALA A 46 0.30 -6.77 17.02
N CYS A 47 0.04 -7.64 16.04
CA CYS A 47 -1.32 -7.99 15.64
C CYS A 47 -1.96 -8.93 16.67
N PRO A 48 -3.03 -8.51 17.39
CA PRO A 48 -3.66 -9.37 18.41
C PRO A 48 -4.46 -10.55 17.82
N ALA A 49 -4.64 -10.59 16.50
CA ALA A 49 -5.44 -11.57 15.80
C ALA A 49 -4.63 -12.47 14.85
N ASP A 50 -3.29 -12.33 14.83
CA ASP A 50 -2.39 -13.03 13.90
C ASP A 50 -2.90 -12.99 12.44
N ALA A 51 -3.26 -11.78 12.01
CA ALA A 51 -3.88 -11.53 10.71
C ALA A 51 -2.88 -11.11 9.64
N ILE A 52 -1.64 -10.77 10.01
CA ILE A 52 -0.62 -10.23 9.10
C ILE A 52 0.52 -11.23 8.97
N TYR A 53 0.95 -11.49 7.73
CA TYR A 53 2.17 -12.21 7.43
C TYR A 53 3.13 -11.29 6.68
N VAL A 54 4.39 -11.27 7.09
CA VAL A 54 5.43 -10.43 6.49
C VAL A 54 6.70 -11.26 6.34
N GLU A 55 7.31 -11.21 5.15
CA GLU A 55 8.64 -11.74 4.90
C GLU A 55 9.49 -10.61 4.33
N GLY A 56 10.59 -10.27 5.02
CA GLY A 56 11.52 -9.25 4.57
C GLY A 56 12.68 -9.83 3.76
N ALA A 57 13.13 -9.10 2.73
CA ALA A 57 14.32 -9.42 1.95
C ALA A 57 15.27 -8.23 1.88
N ASP A 58 16.50 -8.49 1.45
CA ASP A 58 17.54 -7.47 1.37
C ASP A 58 17.44 -6.72 0.03
N ASN A 59 17.57 -5.40 0.07
CA ASN A 59 17.72 -4.57 -1.12
C ASN A 59 19.13 -4.76 -1.69
N THR A 60 19.25 -4.65 -3.02
CA THR A 60 20.54 -4.47 -3.69
C THR A 60 20.57 -3.13 -4.42
N ASP A 61 21.73 -2.73 -4.94
CA ASP A 61 21.81 -1.50 -5.74
C ASP A 61 21.07 -1.60 -7.08
N ALA A 62 20.90 -2.81 -7.60
CA ALA A 62 20.12 -3.08 -8.82
C ALA A 62 18.63 -3.26 -8.54
N GLU A 63 18.27 -3.86 -7.40
CA GLU A 63 16.90 -4.21 -7.03
C GLU A 63 16.56 -3.61 -5.66
N ARG A 64 16.13 -2.34 -5.66
CA ARG A 64 15.80 -1.56 -4.46
C ARG A 64 14.33 -1.17 -4.44
N TYR A 65 13.62 -1.61 -3.41
CA TYR A 65 12.18 -1.39 -3.24
C TYR A 65 11.84 -0.39 -2.14
N SER A 66 12.73 -0.20 -1.17
CA SER A 66 12.57 0.71 -0.02
C SER A 66 13.89 1.45 0.26
N PRO A 67 13.86 2.51 1.07
CA PRO A 67 15.07 3.11 1.61
C PRO A 67 15.71 2.18 2.64
N GLY A 68 17.04 2.02 2.54
CA GLY A 68 17.83 1.19 3.45
C GLY A 68 18.12 -0.23 2.94
N GLU A 69 18.54 -1.12 3.83
CA GLU A 69 19.04 -2.45 3.47
C GLU A 69 17.96 -3.50 3.25
N ARG A 70 16.71 -3.29 3.69
CA ARG A 70 15.64 -4.29 3.64
C ARG A 70 14.30 -3.74 3.18
N TYR A 71 13.49 -4.59 2.56
CA TYR A 71 12.13 -4.31 2.12
C TYR A 71 11.18 -5.48 2.46
N GLY A 72 9.87 -5.22 2.47
CA GLY A 72 8.89 -6.31 2.61
C GLY A 72 8.69 -7.05 1.29
N GLN A 73 9.26 -8.24 1.12
CA GLN A 73 9.10 -9.07 -0.07
C GLN A 73 7.68 -9.63 -0.15
N VAL A 74 7.21 -10.25 0.93
CA VAL A 74 5.85 -10.74 1.07
C VAL A 74 5.15 -9.91 2.14
N TYR A 75 3.93 -9.47 1.85
CA TYR A 75 3.08 -8.81 2.83
C TYR A 75 1.65 -9.24 2.59
N GLN A 76 1.00 -9.82 3.59
CA GLN A 76 -0.37 -10.28 3.50
C GLN A 76 -1.18 -9.84 4.71
N ILE A 77 -2.45 -9.47 4.49
CA ILE A 77 -3.43 -9.24 5.56
C ILE A 77 -4.66 -10.09 5.29
N ASN A 78 -4.98 -10.97 6.25
CA ASN A 78 -6.21 -11.74 6.24
C ASN A 78 -7.36 -10.94 6.87
N TYR A 79 -8.23 -10.38 6.03
CA TYR A 79 -9.37 -9.57 6.47
C TYR A 79 -10.48 -10.37 7.16
N LEU A 80 -10.48 -11.70 7.05
CA LEU A 80 -11.37 -12.55 7.86
C LEU A 80 -10.88 -12.75 9.29
N ARG A 81 -9.62 -12.41 9.58
CA ARG A 81 -9.04 -12.42 10.94
C ARG A 81 -8.88 -11.03 11.54
N CYS A 82 -8.58 -10.05 10.69
CA CYS A 82 -8.33 -8.69 11.12
C CYS A 82 -9.52 -8.10 11.89
N ILE A 83 -9.25 -7.54 13.06
CA ILE A 83 -10.27 -6.92 13.93
C ILE A 83 -10.30 -5.38 13.84
N GLY A 84 -9.55 -4.78 12.91
CA GLY A 84 -9.55 -3.33 12.69
C GLY A 84 -9.03 -2.48 13.86
N CYS A 85 -8.16 -3.03 14.72
CA CYS A 85 -7.74 -2.36 15.97
C CYS A 85 -6.76 -1.19 15.76
N GLY A 86 -5.96 -1.18 14.69
CA GLY A 86 -4.97 -0.13 14.41
C GLY A 86 -3.60 -0.29 15.09
N LEU A 87 -3.38 -1.32 15.93
CA LEU A 87 -2.09 -1.55 16.61
C LEU A 87 -0.91 -1.74 15.64
N CYS A 88 -1.16 -2.33 14.47
CA CYS A 88 -0.17 -2.48 13.41
C CYS A 88 0.33 -1.14 12.85
N ILE A 89 -0.49 -0.09 12.90
CA ILE A 89 -0.13 1.27 12.46
C ILE A 89 0.75 1.93 13.51
N GLU A 90 0.37 1.83 14.79
CA GLU A 90 1.12 2.40 15.91
C GLU A 90 2.49 1.74 16.06
N ALA A 91 2.56 0.43 15.83
CA ALA A 91 3.80 -0.34 15.88
C ALA A 91 4.72 -0.09 14.68
N CYS A 92 4.24 0.50 13.58
CA CYS A 92 5.03 0.66 12.36
C CYS A 92 6.03 1.82 12.49
N PRO A 93 7.36 1.54 12.56
CA PRO A 93 8.36 2.60 12.83
C PRO A 93 8.50 3.57 11.66
N THR A 94 8.29 3.10 10.43
CA THR A 94 8.42 3.91 9.20
C THR A 94 7.10 4.55 8.76
N ARG A 95 6.01 4.32 9.51
CA ARG A 95 4.64 4.72 9.12
C ARG A 95 4.28 4.29 7.69
N ALA A 96 4.72 3.08 7.32
CA ALA A 96 4.41 2.50 6.02
C ALA A 96 2.95 2.11 5.91
N LEU A 97 2.41 1.47 6.94
CA LEU A 97 1.03 1.02 6.98
C LEU A 97 0.13 2.11 7.56
N THR A 98 -0.97 2.41 6.87
CA THR A 98 -2.05 3.28 7.36
C THR A 98 -3.40 2.62 7.12
N MET A 99 -4.45 3.11 7.79
CA MET A 99 -5.83 2.77 7.46
C MET A 99 -6.47 3.90 6.66
N THR A 100 -7.21 3.52 5.64
CA THR A 100 -7.99 4.40 4.79
C THR A 100 -9.43 4.48 5.28
N ASN A 101 -10.23 5.28 4.60
CA ASN A 101 -11.65 5.42 4.85
C ASN A 101 -12.51 4.44 4.03
N GLU A 102 -11.87 3.53 3.28
CA GLU A 102 -12.53 2.50 2.47
C GLU A 102 -13.09 1.39 3.36
N TYR A 103 -14.36 1.01 3.14
CA TYR A 103 -15.07 0.00 3.93
C TYR A 103 -15.80 -1.04 3.08
N GLU A 104 -15.86 -0.86 1.76
CA GLU A 104 -16.58 -1.73 0.83
C GLU A 104 -15.68 -2.91 0.36
N MET A 105 -15.26 -3.74 1.31
CA MET A 105 -14.33 -4.86 1.06
C MET A 105 -15.04 -6.23 1.05
N ALA A 106 -16.36 -6.27 0.91
CA ALA A 106 -17.10 -7.52 0.89
C ALA A 106 -16.79 -8.31 -0.39
N ASP A 107 -16.54 -9.61 -0.25
CA ASP A 107 -16.28 -10.51 -1.36
C ASP A 107 -16.90 -11.90 -1.11
N ASP A 108 -17.03 -12.70 -2.16
CA ASP A 108 -17.69 -14.02 -2.17
C ASP A 108 -16.75 -15.18 -1.86
N SER A 109 -15.43 -14.94 -1.84
CA SER A 109 -14.40 -15.96 -1.64
C SER A 109 -13.47 -15.60 -0.51
N ARG A 110 -13.18 -16.59 0.33
CA ARG A 110 -12.19 -16.48 1.41
C ARG A 110 -10.80 -16.11 0.89
N ALA A 111 -10.40 -16.62 -0.27
CA ALA A 111 -9.08 -16.34 -0.83
C ALA A 111 -8.90 -14.86 -1.18
N LYS A 112 -9.95 -14.23 -1.73
CA LYS A 112 -9.94 -12.80 -2.11
C LYS A 112 -9.87 -11.85 -0.92
N LEU A 113 -10.22 -12.33 0.29
CA LEU A 113 -10.11 -11.58 1.54
C LEU A 113 -8.75 -11.75 2.24
N ILE A 114 -7.79 -12.40 1.57
CA ILE A 114 -6.38 -12.38 1.95
C ILE A 114 -5.70 -11.43 0.97
N PHE A 115 -5.51 -10.19 1.41
CA PHE A 115 -4.92 -9.16 0.55
C PHE A 115 -3.42 -9.33 0.56
N GLU A 116 -2.83 -9.33 -0.62
CA GLU A 116 -1.39 -9.40 -0.81
C GLU A 116 -0.79 -8.00 -0.96
N LYS A 117 0.53 -7.94 -1.08
CA LYS A 117 1.29 -6.69 -1.09
C LYS A 117 0.79 -5.74 -2.17
N GLN A 118 0.54 -6.25 -3.38
CA GLN A 118 0.03 -5.48 -4.51
C GLN A 118 -1.36 -4.87 -4.27
N ASP A 119 -2.22 -5.54 -3.51
CA ASP A 119 -3.57 -5.05 -3.19
C ASP A 119 -3.54 -3.93 -2.14
N LEU A 120 -2.50 -3.94 -1.30
CA LEU A 120 -2.30 -2.99 -0.20
C LEU A 120 -1.49 -1.77 -0.63
N LEU A 121 -0.63 -1.89 -1.64
CA LEU A 121 0.24 -0.80 -2.08
C LEU A 121 -0.55 0.41 -2.58
N ALA A 122 -0.11 1.59 -2.14
CA ALA A 122 -0.60 2.83 -2.68
C ALA A 122 -0.30 2.92 -4.18
N PRO A 123 -1.26 3.41 -4.99
CA PRO A 123 -1.02 3.62 -6.41
C PRO A 123 0.09 4.65 -6.60
N LEU A 124 0.89 4.46 -7.66
CA LEU A 124 1.87 5.45 -8.08
C LEU A 124 1.16 6.72 -8.52
N ARG A 125 1.61 7.86 -8.01
CA ARG A 125 1.10 9.18 -8.42
C ARG A 125 1.92 9.71 -9.58
N SER A 126 1.38 10.70 -10.28
CA SER A 126 2.11 11.39 -11.36
C SER A 126 3.46 11.90 -10.85
N GLY A 127 4.53 11.53 -11.55
CA GLY A 127 5.89 11.89 -11.19
C GLY A 127 6.55 10.98 -10.15
N MET A 128 5.96 9.83 -9.78
CA MET A 128 6.66 8.76 -9.06
C MET A 128 7.23 7.73 -10.03
N LEU A 129 8.30 7.05 -9.63
CA LEU A 129 8.87 5.90 -10.32
C LEU A 129 8.36 4.59 -9.70
N ALA A 130 8.13 3.58 -10.53
CA ALA A 130 7.84 2.24 -10.03
C ALA A 130 9.14 1.61 -9.52
N PRO A 131 9.19 1.09 -8.29
CA PRO A 131 10.32 0.28 -7.85
C PRO A 131 10.42 -1.03 -8.65
N PRO A 132 11.63 -1.57 -8.88
CA PRO A 132 12.88 -1.14 -8.25
C PRO A 132 13.53 0.08 -8.92
N HIS A 133 14.11 0.98 -8.12
CA HIS A 133 14.94 2.10 -8.60
C HIS A 133 15.91 2.57 -7.50
N PRO A 134 17.04 3.23 -7.84
CA PRO A 134 17.98 3.72 -6.83
C PRO A 134 17.36 4.81 -5.95
N MET A 135 17.98 5.03 -4.79
CA MET A 135 17.63 6.15 -3.91
C MET A 135 17.98 7.49 -4.55
N TYR A 136 17.37 8.56 -4.06
CA TYR A 136 17.72 9.93 -4.44
C TYR A 136 19.22 10.19 -4.18
N PRO A 137 19.96 10.84 -5.08
CA PRO A 137 21.39 10.80 -5.09
C PRO A 137 21.93 11.66 -3.96
N GLY A 138 22.88 11.11 -3.22
CA GLY A 138 23.45 11.74 -2.03
C GLY A 138 22.52 11.79 -0.81
N SER A 139 21.33 11.17 -0.88
CA SER A 139 20.45 11.01 0.28
C SER A 139 20.84 9.82 1.15
N THR A 140 20.49 9.88 2.43
CA THR A 140 20.52 8.73 3.35
C THR A 140 19.12 8.15 3.53
N ASP A 141 19.02 6.95 4.11
CA ASP A 141 17.75 6.37 4.55
C ASP A 141 17.04 7.27 5.57
N GLU A 142 17.77 7.94 6.47
CA GLU A 142 17.21 8.93 7.40
C GLU A 142 16.50 10.08 6.67
N ASP A 143 17.06 10.58 5.56
CA ASP A 143 16.46 11.68 4.79
C ASP A 143 15.08 11.30 4.22
N TYR A 144 14.87 10.02 3.89
CA TYR A 144 13.57 9.50 3.47
C TYR A 144 12.53 9.55 4.59
N TYR A 145 12.91 9.15 5.81
CA TYR A 145 11.99 9.12 6.96
C TYR A 145 11.74 10.51 7.57
N LEU A 146 12.68 11.44 7.38
CA LEU A 146 12.49 12.87 7.69
C LEU A 146 11.71 13.63 6.61
N GLY A 147 11.39 13.00 5.47
CA GLY A 147 10.61 13.60 4.39
C GLY A 147 11.38 14.65 3.58
N LYS A 148 12.71 14.54 3.50
CA LYS A 148 13.56 15.48 2.76
C LYS A 148 13.70 15.13 1.27
N VAL A 149 13.30 13.93 0.86
CA VAL A 149 13.33 13.49 -0.55
C VAL A 149 12.12 14.08 -1.31
N PRO A 150 12.33 14.96 -2.31
CA PRO A 150 11.24 15.71 -2.95
C PRO A 150 10.48 14.92 -4.01
N GLY A 151 11.06 13.84 -4.54
CA GLY A 151 10.56 13.08 -5.68
C GLY A 151 11.67 12.23 -6.29
N PRO A 152 11.42 11.57 -7.44
CA PRO A 152 12.44 10.78 -8.11
C PRO A 152 13.55 11.66 -8.70
N GLU A 153 14.67 11.03 -9.01
CA GLU A 153 15.78 11.69 -9.70
C GLU A 153 15.34 12.31 -11.03
N PRO A 154 15.77 13.56 -11.33
CA PRO A 154 15.48 14.20 -12.62
C PRO A 154 16.07 13.49 -13.84
N THR A 155 17.09 12.66 -13.65
CA THR A 155 17.88 11.99 -14.71
C THR A 155 17.45 10.57 -15.01
N VAL A 156 16.53 10.00 -14.24
CA VAL A 156 16.00 8.66 -14.52
C VAL A 156 14.88 8.84 -15.55
N ASP A 157 15.15 8.45 -16.81
CA ASP A 157 14.17 8.47 -17.89
C ASP A 157 12.91 7.69 -17.45
N VAL A 158 11.82 8.43 -17.22
CA VAL A 158 10.53 7.88 -16.82
C VAL A 158 9.81 7.34 -18.07
N PRO A 159 9.53 6.03 -18.18
CA PRO A 159 8.60 5.55 -19.20
C PRO A 159 7.22 6.15 -18.90
N GLY A 160 6.72 7.05 -19.77
CA GLY A 160 5.46 7.78 -19.57
C GLY A 160 5.59 9.25 -19.14
N GLY A 161 6.80 9.82 -19.10
CA GLY A 161 7.00 11.28 -18.99
C GLY A 161 6.46 12.04 -20.22
N PRO A 162 6.45 13.40 -20.21
CA PRO A 162 5.80 14.24 -21.22
C PRO A 162 6.31 14.11 -22.68
N GLY A 163 7.17 13.12 -22.97
CA GLY A 163 7.61 12.73 -24.32
C GLY A 163 7.31 11.28 -24.71
N HIS A 164 6.60 10.49 -23.89
CA HIS A 164 6.28 9.09 -24.20
C HIS A 164 4.77 8.96 -24.48
N THR A 165 4.40 8.66 -25.73
CA THR A 165 3.06 8.22 -26.06
C THR A 165 2.85 6.85 -25.40
N ALA A 166 1.91 6.76 -24.47
CA ALA A 166 1.57 5.51 -23.81
C ALA A 166 1.13 4.47 -24.85
N GLU A 167 1.95 3.47 -25.12
CA GLU A 167 1.47 2.23 -25.72
C GLU A 167 0.56 1.53 -24.69
N PRO A 168 -0.63 1.08 -25.09
CA PRO A 168 -1.54 0.42 -24.17
C PRO A 168 -0.88 -0.87 -23.67
N GLN A 169 -0.70 -0.96 -22.34
CA GLN A 169 -0.30 -2.21 -21.70
C GLN A 169 -1.33 -3.29 -22.07
N PRO A 170 -0.90 -4.47 -22.56
CA PRO A 170 -1.83 -5.55 -22.81
C PRO A 170 -2.47 -5.95 -21.47
N ALA A 171 -3.80 -5.99 -21.45
CA ALA A 171 -4.56 -6.48 -20.31
C ALA A 171 -3.98 -7.82 -19.86
N ALA A 172 -3.54 -7.89 -18.61
CA ALA A 172 -3.13 -9.15 -18.01
C ALA A 172 -4.26 -10.16 -18.19
N ALA A 173 -4.01 -11.20 -18.98
CA ALA A 173 -4.95 -12.27 -19.21
C ALA A 173 -5.30 -12.89 -17.86
N VAL A 174 -6.59 -12.88 -17.54
CA VAL A 174 -7.15 -13.58 -16.39
C VAL A 174 -6.82 -15.06 -16.58
N ALA A 175 -5.89 -15.59 -15.79
CA ALA A 175 -5.57 -16.99 -15.82
C ALA A 175 -6.74 -17.77 -15.20
N GLU A 176 -7.55 -18.40 -16.05
CA GLU A 176 -8.47 -19.45 -15.63
C GLU A 176 -7.65 -20.67 -15.17
N GLY A 177 -7.28 -20.68 -13.88
CA GLY A 177 -6.55 -21.76 -13.23
C GLY A 177 -7.50 -22.65 -12.43
N GLY A 178 -7.88 -23.78 -13.02
CA GLY A 178 -8.84 -24.73 -12.47
C GLY A 178 -8.48 -25.33 -11.11
N ALA A 179 -9.52 -25.60 -10.35
CA ALA A 179 -9.49 -26.30 -9.07
C ALA A 179 -8.85 -27.69 -9.19
N ARG A 180 -7.97 -28.01 -8.23
CA ARG A 180 -7.74 -29.36 -7.73
C ARG A 180 -7.76 -29.32 -6.22
#